data_AF-A0A4Q3WE41-F1
#
_entry.id   AF-A0A4Q3WE41-F1
#
_cell.length_a   1.000
_cell.length_b   1.000
_cell.length_c   1.000
_cell.angle_alpha   90.00
_cell.angle_beta   90.00
_cell.angle_gamma   90.00
#
_symmetry.space_group_name_H-M   'P 1'
#
loop_
_entity.id
_entity.type
_entity.pdbx_description
1 polymer ?
#
loop_
_entity_poly.entity_id
_entity_poly.type
_entity_poly.pdbx_seq_one_letter_code
_entity_poly.pdbx_strand_id
1 'polypeptide(L)' 'QVEALVKNAGFAVEKTGTLDAARLLEPVGMLNIRFGYGLGRGTAIAPAWLSV' A
#
# COMPACT_ATOMS: atom_id res chain seq x y z
N GLN A 1 -12.35 -14.59 0.24
CA GLN A 1 -11.55 -15.34 -0.77
C GLN A 1 -10.20 -14.66 -1.05
N VAL A 2 -10.14 -13.35 -1.31
CA VAL A 2 -8.88 -12.64 -1.61
C VAL A 2 -7.88 -12.64 -0.44
N GLU A 3 -8.36 -12.44 0.79
CA GLU A 3 -7.50 -12.43 1.99
C GLU A 3 -6.64 -13.70 2.15
N ALA A 4 -7.24 -14.88 1.97
CA ALA A 4 -6.53 -16.15 2.09
C ALA A 4 -5.42 -16.29 1.04
N LEU A 5 -5.66 -15.83 -0.19
CA LEU A 5 -4.66 -15.82 -1.25
C LEU A 5 -3.46 -14.93 -0.88
N VAL A 6 -3.72 -13.72 -0.39
CA VAL A 6 -2.67 -12.76 -0.03
C VAL A 6 -1.83 -13.27 1.14
N LYS A 7 -2.47 -13.89 2.16
CA LYS A 7 -1.75 -14.54 3.27
C LYS A 7 -0.89 -15.71 2.80
N ASN A 8 -1.40 -16.55 1.91
CA ASN A 8 -0.63 -17.68 1.36
C ASN A 8 0.56 -17.22 0.51
N ALA A 9 0.50 -16.03 -0.07
CA ALA A 9 1.62 -15.41 -0.79
C ALA A 9 2.66 -14.74 0.13
N GLY A 10 2.47 -14.79 1.46
CA GLY A 10 3.42 -14.28 2.45
C GLY A 10 3.29 -12.78 2.74
N PHE A 11 2.21 -12.13 2.30
CA PHE A 11 1.97 -10.71 2.56
C PHE A 11 1.09 -10.50 3.80
N ALA A 12 1.34 -9.40 4.50
CA ALA A 12 0.45 -8.94 5.55
C ALA A 12 -0.88 -8.44 4.96
N VAL A 13 -1.98 -8.68 5.67
CA VAL A 13 -3.32 -8.24 5.28
C VAL A 13 -3.89 -7.37 6.38
N GLU A 14 -4.37 -6.19 6.00
CA GLU A 14 -5.09 -5.26 6.88
C GLU A 14 -6.49 -4.98 6.35
N LYS A 15 -7.48 -4.96 7.25
CA LYS A 15 -8.88 -4.73 6.88
C LYS A 15 -9.20 -3.24 6.98
N THR A 16 -9.49 -2.63 5.84
CA THR A 16 -9.64 -1.16 5.73
C THR A 16 -11.09 -0.66 5.64
N GLY A 17 -12.06 -1.58 5.55
CA GLY A 17 -13.49 -1.25 5.52
C GLY A 17 -14.19 -1.73 4.24
N THR A 18 -15.18 -0.98 3.79
CA THR A 18 -15.93 -1.21 2.55
C THR A 18 -15.22 -0.56 1.34
N LEU A 19 -15.80 -0.69 0.13
CA LEU A 19 -15.18 -0.20 -1.10
C LEU A 19 -14.98 1.32 -1.13
N ASP A 20 -15.78 2.07 -0.39
CA ASP A 20 -15.62 3.52 -0.19
C ASP A 20 -14.25 3.90 0.41
N ALA A 21 -13.70 3.05 1.29
CA ALA A 21 -12.37 3.24 1.86
C ALA A 21 -11.26 3.21 0.78
N ALA A 22 -11.52 2.65 -0.41
CA ALA A 22 -10.57 2.66 -1.53
C ALA A 22 -10.14 4.09 -1.91
N ARG A 23 -11.05 5.08 -1.80
CA ARG A 23 -10.71 6.49 -2.06
C ARG A 23 -9.61 7.05 -1.14
N LEU A 24 -9.43 6.46 0.04
CA LEU A 24 -8.34 6.80 0.96
C LEU A 24 -7.04 6.06 0.63
N LEU A 25 -7.14 4.87 0.03
CA LEU A 25 -6.02 3.99 -0.31
C LEU A 25 -5.36 4.32 -1.65
N GLU A 26 -6.15 4.69 -2.66
CA GLU A 26 -5.67 5.03 -4.01
C GLU A 26 -4.58 6.12 -4.00
N PRO A 27 -4.72 7.23 -3.24
CA PRO A 27 -3.68 8.25 -3.18
C PRO A 27 -2.37 7.74 -2.56
N VAL A 28 -2.41 6.74 -1.68
CA VAL A 28 -1.20 6.14 -1.08
C VAL A 28 -0.41 5.35 -2.13
N GLY A 29 -1.09 4.68 -3.06
CA GLY A 29 -0.45 4.06 -4.22
C GLY A 29 0.24 5.09 -5.11
N MET A 30 -0.44 6.20 -5.41
CA MET A 30 0.13 7.30 -6.18
C MET A 30 1.33 7.96 -5.46
N LEU A 31 1.26 8.12 -4.14
CA LEU A 31 2.37 8.61 -3.33
C LEU A 31 3.61 7.73 -3.49
N ASN A 32 3.45 6.40 -3.44
CA ASN A 32 4.58 5.48 -3.58
C ASN A 32 5.21 5.55 -4.98
N ILE A 33 4.39 5.63 -6.03
CA ILE A 33 4.85 5.85 -7.42
C ILE A 33 5.60 7.19 -7.53
N ARG A 34 5.09 8.25 -6.89
CA ARG A 34 5.73 9.56 -6.92
C ARG A 34 7.10 9.52 -6.26
N PHE A 35 7.25 8.83 -5.13
CA PHE A 35 8.56 8.67 -4.50
C PHE A 35 9.53 7.86 -5.35
N GLY A 36 9.08 6.72 -5.88
CA GLY A 36 9.96 5.83 -6.65
C GLY A 36 10.36 6.42 -8.00
N TYR A 37 9.38 6.72 -8.83
CA TYR A 37 9.57 7.22 -10.20
C TYR A 37 9.77 8.74 -10.22
N GLY A 38 8.84 9.48 -9.63
CA GLY A 38 8.83 10.95 -9.75
C GLY A 38 9.96 11.67 -9.00
N LEU A 39 10.47 11.08 -7.92
CA LEU A 39 11.60 11.62 -7.13
C LEU A 39 12.86 10.75 -7.21
N GLY A 40 12.88 9.74 -8.09
CA GLY A 40 14.07 8.94 -8.39
C GLY A 40 14.58 8.06 -7.24
N ARG A 41 13.73 7.70 -6.27
CA ARG A 41 14.13 6.82 -5.15
C ARG A 41 14.21 5.34 -5.53
N GLY A 42 13.79 4.98 -6.76
CA GLY A 42 13.78 3.60 -7.25
C GLY A 42 12.55 2.81 -6.81
N THR A 43 12.41 1.58 -7.32
CA THR A 43 11.20 0.76 -7.12
C THR A 43 11.12 0.08 -5.76
N ALA A 44 12.22 0.03 -5.01
CA ALA A 44 12.27 -0.58 -3.69
C ALA A 44 11.81 0.37 -2.55
N ILE A 45 11.36 1.59 -2.87
CA ILE A 45 10.90 2.55 -1.87
C ILE A 45 9.47 2.22 -1.39
N ALA A 46 9.25 2.42 -0.09
CA ALA A 46 7.92 2.41 0.53
C ALA A 46 7.91 3.36 1.73
N PRO A 47 6.80 4.09 1.97
CA PRO A 47 6.64 4.88 3.19
C PRO A 47 6.53 3.96 4.42
N ALA A 48 7.18 4.34 5.52
CA ALA A 48 7.02 3.73 6.83
C ALA A 48 6.15 4.64 7.72
N TRP A 49 5.06 4.09 8.26
CA TRP A 49 4.19 4.79 9.19
C TRP A 49 4.70 4.56 10.61
N LEU A 50 5.27 5.60 11.22
CA LEU A 50 5.81 5.56 12.57
C LEU A 50 4.75 6.06 13.55
N SER A 51 4.41 5.26 14.56
CA SER A 51 3.68 5.72 15.75
C SER A 51 4.67 6.34 16.74
N VAL A 52 4.40 7.58 17.14
CA VAL A 52 5.05 8.27 18.27
C VAL A 52 4.18 8.19 19.51
#